data_AF-A0A1M6ATG7-F1
#
_entry.id   AF-A0A1M6ATG7-F1
#
_cell.length_a   1.000
_cell.length_b   1.000
_cell.length_c   1.000
_cell.angle_alpha   90.00
_cell.angle_beta   90.00
_cell.angle_gamma   90.00
#
_symmetry.space_group_name_H-M   'P 1'
#
loop_
_entity.id
_entity.type
_entity.pdbx_description
1 polymer ?
#
loop_
_entity_poly.entity_id
_entity_poly.type
_entity_poly.pdbx_seq_one_letter_code
_entity_poly.pdbx_strand_id
1 'polypeptide(L)' 'MKIQLSPLASDIFICLYVGISLFIRLKLEFETYISPIHSLIIGACFLTILWVLVKLKVLNPNWFGLFKTKKSNS' A
#
# COMPACT_ATOMS: atom_id res chain seq x y z
N MET A 1 3.72 23.54 -6.41
CA MET A 1 2.44 22.91 -5.97
C MET A 1 2.78 21.76 -5.04
N LYS A 2 2.25 21.75 -3.80
CA LYS A 2 2.48 20.63 -2.86
C LYS A 2 1.48 19.52 -3.20
N ILE A 3 1.89 18.51 -3.97
CA ILE A 3 1.06 17.37 -4.40
C ILE A 3 0.93 16.37 -3.23
N GLN A 4 0.57 16.85 -2.05
CA GLN A 4 0.44 16.03 -0.86
C GLN A 4 -1.01 15.57 -0.76
N LEU A 5 -1.25 14.27 -0.97
CA LEU A 5 -2.57 13.69 -0.66
C LEU A 5 -2.86 13.83 0.83
N SER A 6 -4.14 13.99 1.16
CA SER A 6 -4.58 13.98 2.55
C SER A 6 -4.19 12.65 3.22
N PRO A 7 -3.91 12.65 4.54
CA PRO A 7 -3.40 11.45 5.21
C PRO A 7 -4.37 10.26 5.14
N LEU A 8 -5.68 10.53 5.20
CA LEU A 8 -6.73 9.51 5.07
C LEU A 8 -6.79 8.89 3.67
N ALA A 9 -6.70 9.72 2.63
CA ALA A 9 -6.68 9.23 1.26
C ALA A 9 -5.41 8.41 0.97
N SER A 10 -4.29 8.78 1.59
CA SER A 10 -3.04 8.02 1.48
C SER A 10 -3.15 6.63 2.13
N ASP A 11 -3.72 6.55 3.34
CA ASP A 11 -3.92 5.28 4.03
C ASP A 11 -4.85 4.35 3.24
N ILE A 12 -5.96 4.86 2.68
CA ILE A 12 -6.88 4.09 1.84
C ILE A 12 -6.19 3.59 0.57
N PHE A 13 -5.40 4.45 -0.10
CA PHE A 13 -4.68 4.09 -1.30
C PHE A 13 -3.68 2.96 -1.04
N ILE A 14 -2.94 3.03 0.07
CA ILE A 14 -1.99 2.00 0.47
C ILE A 14 -2.70 0.68 0.77
N CYS A 15 -3.81 0.72 1.53
CA CYS A 15 -4.61 -0.48 1.81
C CYS A 15 -5.14 -1.13 0.52
N LEU A 16 -5.69 -0.32 -0.38
CA LEU A 16 -6.20 -0.81 -1.67
C LEU A 16 -5.07 -1.39 -2.53
N TYR A 17 -3.93 -0.71 -2.59
CA TYR A 17 -2.74 -1.15 -3.34
C TYR A 17 -2.22 -2.50 -2.82
N VAL A 18 -2.07 -2.63 -1.50
CA VAL A 18 -1.64 -3.89 -0.87
C VAL A 18 -2.65 -5.00 -1.14
N GLY A 19 -3.95 -4.73 -0.98
CA GLY A 19 -5.01 -5.71 -1.25
C GLY A 19 -5.02 -6.20 -2.70
N ILE A 20 -4.93 -5.29 -3.67
CA ILE A 20 -4.86 -5.63 -5.10
C ILE A 20 -3.57 -6.40 -5.41
N SER A 21 -2.43 -5.97 -4.88
CA SER A 21 -1.14 -6.64 -5.12
C SER A 21 -1.12 -8.09 -4.60
N LEU A 22 -1.74 -8.34 -3.44
CA LEU A 22 -1.93 -9.69 -2.89
C LEU A 22 -2.89 -10.51 -3.73
N PHE A 23 -3.99 -9.92 -4.20
CA PHE A 23 -4.95 -10.61 -5.06
C PHE A 23 -4.32 -11.06 -6.39
N ILE A 24 -3.61 -10.15 -7.06
CA ILE A 24 -2.87 -10.47 -8.29
C ILE A 24 -1.83 -11.55 -8.01
N ARG A 25 -1.10 -11.45 -6.90
CA ARG A 25 -0.09 -12.44 -6.52
C ARG A 25 -0.68 -13.84 -6.36
N LEU A 26 -1.81 -13.95 -5.66
CA LEU A 26 -2.51 -15.23 -5.49
C LEU A 26 -2.98 -15.78 -6.84
N LYS A 27 -3.63 -14.94 -7.67
CA LYS A 27 -4.08 -15.35 -9.01
C LYS A 27 -2.93 -15.86 -9.89
N LEU A 28 -1.79 -15.16 -9.85
CA LEU A 28 -0.61 -15.53 -10.61
C LEU A 28 -0.03 -16.87 -10.15
N GLU A 29 0.06 -17.10 -8.83
CA GLU A 29 0.54 -18.36 -8.26
C GLU A 29 -0.37 -19.56 -8.61
N PHE A 30 -1.67 -19.35 -8.77
CA PHE A 30 -2.61 -20.40 -9.19
C PHE A 30 -2.55 -20.74 -10.69
N GLU A 31 -2.36 -19.76 -11.57
CA GLU A 31 -2.37 -20.00 -13.02
C GLU A 31 -1.01 -20.40 -13.59
N THR A 32 0.08 -20.06 -12.90
CA THR A 32 1.42 -20.25 -13.44
C THR A 32 2.31 -20.99 -12.44
N TYR A 33 3.10 -21.95 -12.94
CA TYR A 33 4.08 -22.71 -12.14
C TYR A 33 5.30 -21.83 -11.84
N ILE A 34 5.08 -20.76 -11.07
CA ILE A 34 6.09 -19.78 -10.73
C ILE A 34 6.92 -20.31 -9.58
N SER A 35 8.24 -20.37 -9.79
CA SER A 35 9.18 -20.70 -8.72
C SER A 35 9.07 -19.68 -7.57
N PRO A 36 9.15 -20.09 -6.30
CA PRO A 36 9.03 -19.21 -5.14
C PRO A 36 9.96 -17.98 -5.18
N ILE A 37 11.13 -18.08 -5.84
CA ILE A 37 12.03 -16.94 -6.07
C ILE A 37 11.35 -15.80 -6.85
N HIS A 38 10.60 -16.13 -7.91
CA HIS A 38 9.93 -15.14 -8.73
C HIS A 38 8.80 -14.45 -7.96
N SER A 39 8.06 -15.20 -7.15
CA SER A 39 7.03 -14.65 -6.25
C SER A 39 7.61 -13.64 -5.25
N LEU A 40 8.80 -13.92 -4.71
CA LEU A 40 9.52 -12.99 -3.82
C LEU A 40 9.98 -11.72 -4.54
N ILE A 41 10.53 -11.85 -5.75
CA ILE A 41 10.98 -10.70 -6.56
C ILE A 41 9.80 -9.77 -6.90
N ILE A 42 8.67 -10.36 -7.31
CA ILE A 42 7.45 -9.60 -7.62
C ILE A 42 6.92 -8.89 -6.37
N GLY A 43 6.87 -9.58 -5.22
CA GLY A 43 6.48 -8.99 -3.95
C GLY A 43 7.39 -7.85 -3.51
N ALA A 44 8.71 -8.02 -3.65
CA ALA A 44 9.70 -6.99 -3.36
C ALA A 44 9.52 -5.78 -4.28
N CYS A 45 9.25 -5.99 -5.58
CA CYS A 45 8.98 -4.93 -6.53
C CYS A 45 7.77 -4.08 -6.09
N PHE A 46 6.65 -4.71 -5.72
CA PHE A 46 5.48 -4.00 -5.22
C PHE A 46 5.77 -3.19 -3.94
N LEU A 47 6.57 -3.73 -3.01
CA LEU A 47 7.00 -3.00 -1.82
C LEU A 47 7.88 -1.79 -2.16
N THR A 48 8.79 -1.92 -3.14
CA THR A 48 9.67 -0.81 -3.54
C THR A 48 8.91 0.35 -4.17
N ILE A 49 7.87 0.06 -4.97
CA ILE A 49 7.00 1.09 -5.55
C ILE A 49 6.33 1.88 -4.41
N LEU A 50 5.74 1.17 -3.45
CA LEU A 50 5.10 1.74 -2.28
C LEU A 50 6.08 2.61 -1.47
N TRP A 51 7.30 2.12 -1.27
CA TRP A 51 8.36 2.84 -0.56
C TRP A 51 8.76 4.14 -1.27
N VAL A 52 8.95 4.11 -2.59
CA VAL A 52 9.28 5.30 -3.39
C VAL A 52 8.16 6.33 -3.32
N LEU A 53 6.91 5.89 -3.41
CA LEU A 53 5.72 6.74 -3.33
C LEU A 53 5.59 7.46 -1.98
N VAL A 54 5.93 6.79 -0.87
CA VAL A 54 6.02 7.40 0.46
C VAL A 54 7.22 8.36 0.55
N LYS A 55 8.39 7.94 0.04
CA LYS A 55 9.64 8.72 0.13
C LYS A 55 9.58 10.02 -0.68
N LEU A 56 8.89 10.02 -1.83
CA LEU A 56 8.65 11.19 -2.66
C LEU A 56 7.63 12.17 -2.05
N LYS A 57 7.09 11.88 -0.86
CA LYS A 57 6.02 12.65 -0.20
C LYS A 57 4.76 12.87 -1.08
N VAL A 58 4.56 12.00 -2.06
CA VAL A 58 3.31 11.92 -2.83
C VAL A 58 2.20 11.39 -1.92
N LEU A 59 2.53 10.37 -1.14
CA LEU A 59 1.68 9.83 -0.08
C LEU A 59 2.22 10.27 1.27
N ASN A 60 1.32 10.82 2.10
CA ASN A 60 1.62 11.21 3.48
C ASN A 60 0.81 10.33 4.43
N PRO A 61 1.12 9.01 4.52
CA PRO A 61 0.34 8.09 5.31
C PRO A 61 0.35 8.50 6.78
N ASN A 62 -0.82 8.43 7.41
CA ASN A 62 -0.95 8.58 8.86
C ASN A 62 -0.68 7.25 9.59
N TRP A 63 -0.32 6.18 8.85
CA TRP A 63 0.03 4.86 9.37
C TRP A 63 -1.07 4.26 10.26
N PHE A 64 -2.36 4.57 10.00
CA PHE A 64 -3.55 4.31 10.86
C PHE A 64 -4.11 5.56 11.57
N GLY A 65 -4.29 6.66 10.82
CA GLY A 65 -5.03 7.83 11.30
C GLY A 65 -6.55 7.61 11.43
N LEU A 66 -7.05 6.49 10.89
CA LEU A 66 -8.46 6.08 10.90
C LEU A 66 -9.01 5.85 12.32
N PHE A 67 -8.15 5.54 13.29
CA PHE A 67 -8.53 5.31 14.69
C PHE A 67 -8.45 6.56 15.57
N LYS A 68 -8.28 7.76 15.00
CA LYS A 68 -8.54 9.00 15.74
C LYS A 68 -10.05 9.08 16.00
N THR A 69 -10.52 8.38 17.03
CA THR A 69 -11.77 8.70 17.71
C THR A 69 -11.74 10.20 17.97
N LYS A 70 -12.74 10.94 17.46
CA LYS A 70 -12.98 12.31 17.95
C LYS A 70 -12.98 12.19 19.46
N LYS A 71 -12.02 12.85 20.13
CA LYS A 71 -12.09 13.04 21.56
C LYS A 71 -13.33 13.91 21.77
N SER A 72 -14.46 13.26 22.06
CA SER A 72 -15.67 13.93 22.48
C SER A 72 -15.33 14.52 23.84
N ASN A 73 -14.94 15.80 23.86
CA ASN A 73 -15.05 16.60 25.06
C ASN A 73 -16.55 16.83 25.25
N SER A 74 -17.20 15.94 25.98
CA SER A 74 -18.46 16.20 26.68
C SER A 74 -18.51 15.36 27.94
#